data_AF-A0A2N6ABC5-F1
#
_entry.id   AF-A0A2N6ABC5-F1
#
_cell.length_a   1.000
_cell.length_b   1.000
_cell.length_c   1.000
_cell.angle_alpha   90.00
_cell.angle_beta   90.00
_cell.angle_gamma   90.00
#
_symmetry.space_group_name_H-M   'P 1'
#
loop_
_entity.id
_entity.type
_entity.pdbx_description
1 polymer ?
#
loop_
_entity_poly.entity_id
_entity_poly.type
_entity_poly.pdbx_seq_one_letter_code
_entity_poly.pdbx_strand_id
1 'polypeptide(L)'
;MALFPLDPKDRKYTLMGLSIIGDFGATIAVPVILFVIIGQWLEGKYGYAPWFTVLGFVLAALLSGKLIYKKAKQYGKEYEDLDKDKDLNNK
;
A
#
# COMPACT_ATOMS: atom_id res chain seq x y z
N MET A 1 -0.45 -30.14 2.92
CA MET A 1 -0.47 -28.72 2.50
C MET A 1 0.90 -28.38 1.96
N ALA A 2 1.04 -28.29 0.63
CA ALA A 2 2.28 -27.82 0.03
C ALA A 2 2.35 -26.30 0.22
N LEU A 3 3.32 -25.84 1.02
CA LEU A 3 3.58 -24.41 1.30
C LEU A 3 4.18 -23.66 0.09
N PHE A 4 4.47 -24.37 -1.00
CA PHE A 4 4.98 -23.79 -2.23
C PHE A 4 4.12 -24.26 -3.42
N PRO A 5 3.60 -23.33 -4.23
CA PRO A 5 2.94 -23.69 -5.47
C PRO A 5 3.95 -24.28 -6.47
N LEU A 6 3.63 -25.44 -7.03
CA LEU A 6 4.46 -26.17 -8.00
C LEU A 6 4.25 -25.68 -9.44
N ASP A 7 3.29 -24.79 -9.68
CA ASP A 7 2.98 -24.24 -11.01
C ASP A 7 3.63 -22.86 -11.23
N PRO A 8 4.32 -22.60 -12.36
CA PRO A 8 4.95 -21.31 -12.64
C PRO A 8 3.94 -20.15 -12.70
N LYS A 9 2.64 -20.41 -12.93
CA LYS A 9 1.59 -19.38 -12.89
C LYS A 9 1.25 -18.95 -11.47
N ASP A 10 1.05 -19.91 -10.57
CA ASP A 10 0.79 -19.65 -9.15
C ASP A 10 1.93 -18.87 -8.50
N ARG A 11 3.17 -19.13 -8.93
CA ARG A 11 4.34 -18.35 -8.51
C ARG A 11 4.23 -16.87 -8.92
N LYS A 12 3.79 -16.55 -10.14
CA LYS A 12 3.59 -15.16 -10.58
C LYS A 12 2.49 -14.45 -9.79
N TYR A 13 1.35 -15.10 -9.57
CA TYR A 13 0.28 -14.53 -8.75
C TYR A 13 0.70 -14.31 -7.29
N THR A 14 1.44 -15.27 -6.72
CA THR A 14 1.96 -15.15 -5.34
C THR A 14 2.98 -14.02 -5.20
N LEU A 15 3.89 -13.88 -6.18
CA LEU A 15 4.86 -12.78 -6.22
C LEU A 15 4.17 -11.42 -6.39
N MET A 16 3.18 -11.34 -7.28
CA MET A 16 2.39 -10.12 -7.49
C MET A 16 1.61 -9.74 -6.22
N GLY A 17 0.97 -10.71 -5.56
CA GLY A 17 0.30 -10.49 -4.28
C GLY A 17 1.25 -9.98 -3.19
N LEU A 18 2.47 -10.53 -3.12
CA LEU A 18 3.49 -10.07 -2.17
C LEU A 18 3.94 -8.64 -2.49
N SER A 19 4.17 -8.32 -3.76
CA SER A 19 4.51 -6.95 -4.20
C SER A 19 3.41 -5.97 -3.84
N ILE A 20 2.15 -6.33 -4.05
CA ILE A 20 0.98 -5.51 -3.70
C ILE A 20 0.94 -5.23 -2.20
N ILE A 21 1.06 -6.27 -1.36
CA ILE A 21 1.06 -6.11 0.10
C ILE A 21 2.21 -5.20 0.54
N GLY A 22 3.41 -5.41 0.00
CA GLY A 22 4.58 -4.57 0.28
C GLY A 22 4.39 -3.13 -0.15
N ASP A 23 3.87 -2.91 -1.36
CA ASP A 23 3.61 -1.58 -1.92
C ASP A 23 2.56 -0.82 -1.11
N PHE A 24 1.45 -1.45 -0.75
CA PHE A 24 0.41 -0.82 0.06
C PHE A 24 0.90 -0.57 1.49
N GLY A 25 1.58 -1.55 2.10
CA GLY A 25 2.18 -1.42 3.42
C GLY A 25 3.16 -0.25 3.49
N ALA A 26 4.06 -0.14 2.52
CA ALA A 26 5.01 0.98 2.42
C ALA A 26 4.29 2.32 2.19
N THR A 27 3.29 2.35 1.31
CA THR A 27 2.49 3.56 1.00
C THR A 27 1.73 4.09 2.24
N ILE A 28 1.42 3.23 3.20
CA ILE A 28 0.76 3.61 4.47
C ILE A 28 1.82 3.97 5.53
N ALA A 29 2.79 3.08 5.74
CA ALA A 29 3.76 3.24 6.81
C ALA A 29 4.65 4.48 6.65
N VAL A 30 5.14 4.73 5.42
CA VAL A 30 6.06 5.85 5.15
C VAL A 30 5.46 7.21 5.55
N PRO A 31 4.29 7.64 5.05
CA PRO A 31 3.72 8.92 5.44
C PRO A 31 3.33 8.95 6.92
N VAL A 32 2.76 7.89 7.47
CA VAL A 32 2.38 7.86 8.91
C VAL A 32 3.59 8.10 9.80
N ILE A 33 4.69 7.38 9.57
CA ILE A 33 5.92 7.53 10.35
C ILE A 33 6.51 8.93 10.16
N LEU A 34 6.60 9.42 8.92
CA LEU A 34 7.11 10.76 8.63
C LEU A 34 6.32 11.86 9.34
N PHE A 35 5.00 11.86 9.22
CA PHE A 35 4.16 12.90 9.82
C PHE A 35 4.13 12.81 11.35
N VAL A 36 4.18 11.61 11.93
CA VAL A 36 4.26 11.44 13.39
C VAL A 36 5.58 11.97 13.93
N ILE A 37 6.71 11.65 13.29
CA ILE A 37 8.03 12.17 13.72
C ILE A 37 8.06 13.70 13.63
N ILE A 38 7.55 14.27 12.53
CA ILE A 38 7.46 15.72 12.36
C ILE A 38 6.55 16.34 13.44
N GLY A 39 5.41 15.71 13.73
CA GLY A 39 4.46 16.15 14.76
C GLY A 39 5.08 16.16 16.15
N GLN A 40 5.77 15.07 16.53
CA GLN A 40 6.46 14.97 17.81
C GLN A 40 7.60 15.98 17.95
N TRP A 41 8.35 16.22 16.87
CA TRP A 41 9.40 17.24 16.86
C TRP A 41 8.84 18.65 17.04
N LEU A 42 7.70 18.96 16.43
CA LEU A 42 6.99 20.22 16.62
C LEU A 42 6.47 20.36 18.06
N GLU A 43 5.89 19.30 18.63
CA GLU A 43 5.39 19.29 20.00
C GLU A 43 6.48 19.53 21.03
N GLY A 44 7.63 18.85 20.88
CA GLY A 44 8.79 19.07 21.74
C GLY A 44 9.32 20.51 21.72
N LYS A 45 9.09 21.24 20.62
CA LYS A 45 9.52 22.64 20.48
C LYS A 45 8.50 23.65 21.02
N TYR A 46 7.20 23.38 20.86
CA TYR A 46 6.14 24.34 21.22
C TYR A 46 5.46 24.04 22.57
N GLY A 47 5.72 22.89 23.20
CA GLY A 47 5.20 22.54 24.53
C GLY A 47 3.69 22.33 24.59
N TYR A 48 3.01 22.27 23.44
CA TYR A 48 1.58 21.97 23.36
C TYR A 48 1.33 20.47 23.58
N ALA A 49 0.17 20.14 24.16
CA ALA A 49 -0.41 18.79 24.19
C ALA A 49 -0.39 18.14 22.79
N PRO A 50 -0.54 16.80 22.64
CA PRO A 50 -0.19 16.05 21.42
C PRO A 50 -1.12 16.28 20.20
N TRP A 51 -1.48 17.53 19.92
CA TRP A 51 -2.36 17.97 18.85
C TRP A 51 -1.69 17.96 17.49
N PHE A 52 -0.40 18.30 17.39
CA PHE A 52 0.30 18.31 16.10
C PHE A 52 0.54 16.89 15.59
N THR A 53 0.81 15.94 16.48
CA THR A 53 0.92 14.52 16.18
C THR A 53 -0.42 13.96 15.71
N VAL A 54 -1.54 14.33 16.36
CA VAL A 54 -2.88 13.94 15.91
C VAL A 54 -3.21 14.53 14.54
N LEU A 55 -2.91 15.81 14.31
CA LEU A 55 -3.14 16.46 13.01
C LEU A 55 -2.27 15.83 11.91
N GLY A 56 -1.00 15.55 12.21
CA GLY A 56 -0.08 14.85 11.32
C GLY A 56 -0.59 13.45 10.97
N PHE A 57 -1.12 12.72 11.94
CA PHE A 57 -1.71 11.40 11.70
C PHE A 57 -2.94 11.45 10.80
N VAL A 58 -3.84 12.42 11.01
CA VAL A 58 -5.02 12.61 10.15
C VAL A 58 -4.61 12.97 8.73
N LEU A 59 -3.64 13.88 8.56
CA LEU A 59 -3.11 14.23 7.24
C LEU A 59 -2.44 13.04 6.55
N ALA A 60 -1.67 12.24 7.30
CA ALA A 60 -1.07 11.01 6.80
C ALA A 60 -2.14 10.02 6.32
N ALA A 61 -3.20 9.81 7.11
CA ALA A 61 -4.30 8.93 6.75
C ALA A 61 -5.03 9.38 5.48
N LEU A 62 -5.27 10.68 5.32
CA LEU A 62 -5.88 11.24 4.10
C LEU A 62 -4.97 11.07 2.87
N LEU A 63 -3.68 11.34 3.02
CA LEU A 63 -2.69 11.15 1.95
C LEU A 63 -2.57 9.69 1.54
N SER A 64 -2.42 8.79 2.52
CA SER A 64 -2.38 7.34 2.28
C SER A 64 -3.66 6.88 1.61
N GLY A 65 -4.85 7.28 2.09
CA GLY A 65 -6.13 6.92 1.47
C GLY A 65 -6.22 7.30 -0.01
N LYS A 66 -5.77 8.52 -0.36
CA LYS A 66 -5.75 8.99 -1.75
C LYS A 66 -4.76 8.19 -2.62
N LEU A 67 -3.58 7.88 -2.09
CA LEU A 67 -2.57 7.08 -2.79
C LEU A 67 -3.02 5.63 -2.99
N ILE A 68 -3.64 5.04 -1.97
CA ILE A 68 -4.22 3.70 -1.99
C ILE A 68 -5.29 3.62 -3.07
N TYR A 69 -6.22 4.57 -3.12
CA TYR A 69 -7.29 4.58 -4.13
C TYR A 69 -6.74 4.58 -5.56
N LYS A 70 -5.71 5.40 -5.82
CA LYS A 70 -5.04 5.45 -7.12
C LYS A 70 -4.34 4.13 -7.46
N LYS A 71 -3.59 3.56 -6.51
CA LYS A 71 -2.88 2.27 -6.68
C LYS A 71 -3.87 1.12 -6.88
N ALA A 72 -4.94 1.05 -6.08
CA ALA A 72 -5.96 0.00 -6.16
C ALA A 72 -6.62 -0.04 -7.54
N LYS A 73 -6.95 1.13 -8.11
CA LYS A 73 -7.48 1.21 -9.48
C LYS A 73 -6.47 0.75 -10.55
N GLN A 74 -5.17 1.02 -10.34
CA GLN A 74 -4.11 0.59 -11.25
C GLN A 74 -3.93 -0.93 -11.20
N TYR A 75 -3.79 -1.53 -10.01
CA TYR A 75 -3.66 -2.98 -9.88
C TYR A 75 -4.92 -3.71 -10.36
N GLY A 76 -6.12 -3.18 -10.09
CA GLY A 76 -7.36 -3.78 -10.58
C GLY A 76 -7.39 -3.91 -12.11
N LYS A 77 -6.91 -2.88 -12.83
CA LYS A 77 -6.78 -2.91 -14.28
C LYS A 77 -5.73 -3.92 -14.74
N GLU A 78 -4.59 -3.98 -14.07
CA GLU A 78 -3.50 -4.93 -14.36
C GLU A 78 -3.95 -6.39 -14.17
N TYR A 79 -4.81 -6.65 -13.17
CA TYR A 79 -5.45 -7.96 -12.98
C TYR A 79 -6.44 -8.31 -14.11
N GLU A 80 -7.29 -7.37 -14.54
CA GLU A 80 -8.22 -7.61 -15.67
C GLU A 80 -7.48 -7.90 -16.98
N ASP A 81 -6.36 -7.21 -17.24
CA ASP A 81 -5.57 -7.42 -18.45
C ASP A 81 -4.89 -8.81 -18.45
N LEU A 82 -4.43 -9.29 -17.28
CA LEU A 82 -3.89 -10.64 -17.12
C LEU A 82 -4.95 -11.74 -17.35
N ASP A 83 -6.21 -11.50 -16.97
CA ASP A 83 -7.30 -12.45 -17.18
C ASP A 83 -7.77 -12.47 -18.65
N LYS A 84 -7.82 -11.31 -19.33
CA LYS A 84 -8.14 -11.24 -20.77
C LYS A 84 -7.10 -11.91 -21.67
N ASP A 85 -5.80 -11.78 -21.36
CA ASP A 85 -4.74 -12.44 -22.13
C ASP A 85 -4.86 -13.97 -22.06
N LYS A 86 -5.33 -14.48 -20.91
CA LYS A 86 -5.60 -15.91 -20.69
C LYS A 86 -6.76 -16.43 -21.56
N ASP A 87 -7.83 -15.66 -21.73
CA ASP A 87 -8.98 -16.05 -22.58
C ASP A 87 -8.63 -16.05 -24.08
N LEU A 88 -7.72 -15.17 -24.50
CA LEU A 88 -7.29 -15.05 -25.91
C LEU A 88 -6.29 -16.13 -26.32
N ASN A 89 -5.41 -16.57 -25.41
CA ASN A 89 -4.37 -17.56 -25.71
C ASN A 89 -4.85 -19.02 -25.49
N ASN A 90 -6.05 -19.21 -24.97
CA ASN A 90 -6.66 -20.53 -24.75
C ASN A 90 -7.74 -20.87 -25.80
N LYS A 91 -7.77 -20.15 -26.93
CA LYS A 91 -8.70 -20.31 -28.04
C LYS A 91 -7.93 -20.59 -29.33
#